data_AF-A0A2V5HZI1-F1
#
_entry.id   AF-A0A2V5HZI1-F1
#
_cell.length_a   1.000
_cell.length_b   1.000
_cell.length_c   1.000
_cell.angle_alpha   90.00
_cell.angle_beta   90.00
_cell.angle_gamma   90.00
#
_symmetry.space_group_name_H-M   'P 1'
#
loop_
_entity.id
_entity.type
_entity.pdbx_description
1 polymer ?
#
loop_
_entity_poly.entity_id
_entity_poly.type
_entity_poly.pdbx_seq_one_letter_code
_entity_poly.pdbx_strand_id
1 'polypeptide(L)'
;MGILNFFGKTKPPRPAPTPTDTIVPLGFWDGRPYQHSICMDVAYRFDDVLDVKTLDRSLTRLLQLGDWHKLGARLRRNDAGQLEYHIPREYTAQRPGFILTSESYPMKAAEHPLASKLPTATDTPRVLGTVDETIPLCRHAQAPQCLDDYIYTDRPQLTIHAAAFTDTTILTITFLHTLMDGMGMSSFFAAWASVLRGQEDQVPTFLGFDTTPMHTLNSTTSVEPFVHQGLLLKGFHMILVAMHFLWEYFWRGPEEQRILCIPGAFVDGMRSQAIQELTTTTTTTTGEKANAPAPFLSESDVLLAWWTKVTIRALNPASNRLLALMNIFDFRSLVLPPDLADPSQNVAVIGNVTFPAYTLLRVRDILAMPVSQLAAHIRHSLVQQRTKPQVEALAALIRETLETKGVDATLFGEYDTLLMAWSNWHKGRLFEIDFSAAVTSVGASTAEGERRRANPVGRPSYIIANACVNSPMPTNLGPMMGKDAAGNWWLTWKLPHWAWSAVEEQVHGVGESKLA
;
A
#
# COMPACT_ATOMS: atom_id res chain seq x y z
N MET A 1 4.92 -6.47 30.89
CA MET A 1 4.94 -5.31 31.83
C MET A 1 4.59 -4.07 31.01
N GLY A 2 3.69 -3.16 31.37
CA GLY A 2 2.79 -3.08 32.52
C GLY A 2 1.44 -2.51 32.07
N ILE A 3 0.36 -3.15 32.53
CA ILE A 3 -1.01 -2.67 32.44
C ILE A 3 -1.20 -1.75 33.65
N LEU A 4 -0.88 -0.46 33.50
CA LEU A 4 -1.29 0.67 34.36
C LEU A 4 -0.47 1.93 33.99
N ASN A 5 -0.81 2.56 32.88
CA ASN A 5 -0.54 3.98 32.64
C ASN A 5 -1.87 4.65 32.27
N PHE A 6 -2.75 4.78 33.27
CA PHE A 6 -4.07 5.41 33.16
C PHE A 6 -4.05 6.91 33.50
N PHE A 7 -2.87 7.54 33.50
CA PHE A 7 -2.73 8.99 33.44
C PHE A 7 -2.20 9.34 32.05
N GLY A 8 -3.12 9.69 31.15
CA GLY A 8 -2.75 10.18 29.83
C GLY A 8 -1.79 11.36 29.99
N LYS A 9 -0.64 11.31 29.32
CA LYS A 9 0.25 12.46 29.20
C LYS A 9 -0.61 13.65 28.74
N THR A 10 -0.51 14.78 29.43
CA THR A 10 -1.13 16.03 28.99
C THR A 10 -0.73 16.26 27.55
N LYS A 11 -1.71 16.22 26.64
CA LYS A 11 -1.42 16.43 25.22
C LYS A 11 -0.84 17.84 25.04
N PRO A 12 0.21 18.01 24.22
CA PRO A 12 0.77 19.33 23.97
C PRO A 12 -0.31 20.30 23.46
N PRO A 13 -0.17 21.61 23.71
CA PRO A 13 -1.10 22.58 23.18
C PRO A 13 -1.12 22.51 21.65
N ARG A 14 -2.30 22.70 21.05
CA ARG A 14 -2.44 22.73 19.60
C ARG A 14 -1.68 23.95 19.04
N PRO A 15 -1.01 23.83 17.88
CA PRO A 15 -0.41 24.97 17.21
C PRO A 15 -1.46 26.06 16.93
N ALA A 16 -1.09 27.31 17.16
CA ALA A 16 -1.98 28.43 16.85
C ALA A 16 -2.28 28.49 15.35
N PRO A 17 -3.52 28.82 14.93
CA PRO A 17 -3.83 29.13 13.53
C PRO A 17 -2.93 30.25 13.02
N THR A 18 -2.36 30.08 11.83
CA THR A 18 -1.63 31.17 11.17
C THR A 18 -2.62 31.89 10.25
N PRO A 19 -2.85 33.21 10.39
CA PRO A 19 -3.90 33.92 9.65
C PRO A 19 -3.77 33.90 8.13
N THR A 20 -2.57 33.62 7.61
CA THR A 20 -2.30 33.53 6.18
C THR A 20 -2.58 32.15 5.59
N ASP A 21 -2.87 31.15 6.42
CA ASP A 21 -3.10 29.79 5.95
C ASP A 21 -4.49 29.69 5.31
N THR A 22 -4.58 28.95 4.20
CA THR A 22 -5.88 28.51 3.67
C THR A 22 -6.30 27.26 4.43
N ILE A 23 -7.47 27.29 5.05
CA ILE A 23 -7.99 26.15 5.82
C ILE A 23 -9.00 25.39 4.98
N VAL A 24 -8.78 24.09 4.80
CA VAL A 24 -9.71 23.19 4.09
C VAL A 24 -10.00 21.96 4.96
N PRO A 25 -11.26 21.49 5.04
CA PRO A 25 -11.59 20.26 5.76
C PRO A 25 -10.86 19.04 5.17
N LEU A 26 -10.49 18.07 6.01
CA LEU A 26 -10.02 16.78 5.50
C LEU A 26 -11.20 16.07 4.81
N GLY A 27 -10.99 15.61 3.58
CA GLY A 27 -12.01 14.89 2.82
C GLY A 27 -12.49 13.64 3.55
N PHE A 28 -13.79 13.35 3.49
CA PHE A 28 -14.42 12.22 4.19
C PHE A 28 -13.69 10.88 3.99
N TRP A 29 -13.31 10.59 2.74
CA TRP A 29 -12.68 9.31 2.36
C TRP A 29 -11.21 9.19 2.74
N ASP A 30 -10.54 10.31 2.96
CA ASP A 30 -9.17 10.43 3.43
C ASP A 30 -9.10 10.53 4.97
N GLY A 31 -10.20 10.95 5.59
CA GLY A 31 -10.39 11.06 7.03
C GLY A 31 -11.04 9.84 7.68
N ARG A 32 -10.94 8.64 7.08
CA ARG A 32 -11.49 7.44 7.71
C ARG A 32 -10.63 7.03 8.92
N PRO A 33 -11.24 6.52 10.01
CA PRO A 33 -10.51 6.21 11.25
C PRO A 33 -9.26 5.33 11.09
N TYR A 34 -9.28 4.35 10.17
CA TYR A 34 -8.11 3.50 9.95
C TYR A 34 -6.94 4.27 9.28
N GLN A 35 -7.21 5.23 8.40
CA GLN A 35 -6.17 6.03 7.73
C GLN A 35 -5.43 6.93 8.71
N HIS A 36 -6.12 7.42 9.74
CA HIS A 36 -5.52 8.16 10.84
C HIS A 36 -4.48 7.35 11.62
N SER A 37 -4.62 6.02 11.59
CA SER A 37 -3.82 5.13 12.43
C SER A 37 -2.55 4.64 11.75
N ILE A 38 -2.40 4.86 10.45
CA ILE A 38 -1.32 4.28 9.63
C ILE A 38 -0.40 5.41 9.17
N CYS A 39 0.81 5.45 9.73
CA CYS A 39 1.89 6.29 9.22
C CYS A 39 2.80 5.41 8.36
N MET A 40 2.82 5.70 7.06
CA MET A 40 3.55 4.93 6.07
C MET A 40 5.02 5.38 6.02
N ASP A 41 5.92 4.41 5.87
CA ASP A 41 7.34 4.60 5.55
C ASP A 41 7.65 3.75 4.32
N VAL A 42 7.87 4.38 3.17
CA VAL A 42 8.18 3.66 1.91
C VAL A 42 9.58 4.01 1.47
N ALA A 43 10.49 3.05 1.60
CA ALA A 43 11.90 3.19 1.25
C ALA A 43 12.20 2.60 -0.12
N TYR A 44 12.99 3.33 -0.89
CA TYR A 44 13.43 3.03 -2.25
C TYR A 44 14.94 2.93 -2.24
N ARG A 45 15.47 1.77 -2.62
CA ARG A 45 16.91 1.58 -2.84
C ARG A 45 17.23 1.86 -4.29
N PHE A 46 18.12 2.82 -4.51
CA PHE A 46 18.75 3.09 -5.79
C PHE A 46 20.19 2.58 -5.72
N ASP A 47 20.59 1.71 -6.65
CA ASP A 47 21.99 1.28 -6.79
C ASP A 47 22.84 2.34 -7.50
N ASP A 48 22.56 3.62 -7.20
CA ASP A 48 23.22 4.80 -7.73
C ASP A 48 23.27 5.87 -6.63
N VAL A 49 24.27 6.77 -6.70
CA VAL A 49 24.43 7.88 -5.75
C VAL A 49 23.63 9.08 -6.25
N LEU A 50 22.56 9.45 -5.53
CA LEU A 50 21.70 10.57 -5.87
C LEU A 50 22.15 11.85 -5.15
N ASP A 51 22.14 12.99 -5.84
CA ASP A 51 22.35 14.30 -5.24
C ASP A 51 21.11 14.73 -4.45
N VAL A 52 21.19 14.59 -3.13
CA VAL A 52 20.16 15.01 -2.18
C VAL A 52 19.78 16.48 -2.35
N LYS A 53 20.71 17.37 -2.71
CA LYS A 53 20.39 18.80 -2.91
C LYS A 53 19.55 19.02 -4.16
N THR A 54 19.79 18.25 -5.21
CA THR A 54 18.97 18.30 -6.43
C THR A 54 17.60 17.69 -6.20
N LEU A 55 17.50 16.63 -5.40
CA LEU A 55 16.20 16.10 -4.92
C LEU A 55 15.42 17.15 -4.12
N ASP A 56 16.06 17.82 -3.15
CA ASP A 56 15.47 18.88 -2.34
C ASP A 56 14.96 20.05 -3.18
N ARG A 57 15.80 20.57 -4.08
CA ARG A 57 15.46 21.69 -4.97
C ARG A 57 14.32 21.36 -5.92
N SER A 58 14.32 20.16 -6.51
CA SER A 58 13.27 19.75 -7.45
C SER A 58 11.93 19.52 -6.74
N LEU A 59 11.92 18.95 -5.53
CA LEU A 59 10.69 18.81 -4.74
C LEU A 59 10.17 20.17 -4.26
N THR A 60 11.07 21.05 -3.82
CA THR A 60 10.72 22.45 -3.50
C THR A 60 10.08 23.15 -4.68
N ARG A 61 10.64 22.96 -5.89
CA ARG A 61 10.09 23.52 -7.12
C ARG A 61 8.72 22.93 -7.45
N LEU A 62 8.52 21.62 -7.32
CA LEU A 62 7.21 20.99 -7.52
C LEU A 62 6.14 21.64 -6.64
N LEU A 63 6.42 21.88 -5.36
CA LEU A 63 5.47 22.51 -4.43
C LEU A 63 5.16 23.98 -4.76
N GLN A 64 5.83 24.59 -5.73
CA GLN A 64 5.52 25.93 -6.24
C GLN A 64 4.65 25.90 -7.50
N LEU A 65 4.36 24.72 -8.05
CA LEU A 65 3.61 24.57 -9.31
C LEU A 65 2.12 24.35 -9.02
N GLY A 66 1.31 25.40 -9.24
CA GLY A 66 -0.15 25.32 -9.13
C GLY A 66 -0.62 24.73 -7.79
N ASP A 67 -1.51 23.75 -7.86
CA ASP A 67 -2.09 23.11 -6.67
C ASP A 67 -1.18 22.06 -6.00
N TRP A 68 0.00 21.76 -6.54
CA TRP A 68 0.98 20.92 -5.85
C TRP A 68 1.44 21.51 -4.53
N HIS A 69 1.35 22.83 -4.37
CA HIS A 69 1.61 23.50 -3.09
C HIS A 69 0.76 22.88 -1.98
N LYS A 70 -0.43 22.34 -2.23
CA LYS A 70 -1.29 21.74 -1.18
C LYS A 70 -0.60 20.61 -0.41
N LEU A 71 0.37 19.89 -0.99
CA LEU A 71 1.09 18.82 -0.28
C LEU A 71 1.88 19.29 0.96
N GLY A 72 2.21 20.57 1.05
CA GLY A 72 2.81 21.15 2.25
C GLY A 72 1.80 21.57 3.31
N ALA A 73 0.54 21.12 3.23
CA ALA A 73 -0.45 21.31 4.27
C ALA A 73 -0.01 20.81 5.65
N ARG A 74 -0.57 21.40 6.69
CA ARG A 74 -0.43 20.99 8.08
C ARG A 74 -1.74 20.35 8.51
N LEU A 75 -1.69 19.08 8.89
CA LEU A 75 -2.88 18.39 9.39
C LEU A 75 -3.13 18.87 10.81
N ARG A 76 -4.34 19.33 11.12
CA ARG A 76 -4.72 19.84 12.44
C ARG A 76 -6.10 19.33 12.84
N ARG A 77 -6.49 19.60 14.09
CA ARG A 77 -7.86 19.38 14.60
C ARG A 77 -8.52 20.72 14.93
N ASN A 78 -9.72 20.93 14.42
CA ASN A 78 -10.55 22.08 14.78
C ASN A 78 -11.21 21.91 16.17
N ASP A 79 -11.94 22.93 16.61
CA ASP A 79 -12.62 22.93 17.91
C ASP A 79 -13.71 21.85 18.02
N ALA A 80 -14.29 21.44 16.90
CA ALA A 80 -15.22 20.30 16.81
C ALA A 80 -14.52 18.93 16.82
N GLY A 81 -13.18 18.90 16.86
CA GLY A 81 -12.37 17.68 16.88
C GLY A 81 -12.17 17.02 15.52
N GLN A 82 -12.67 17.63 14.44
CA GLN A 82 -12.51 17.15 13.06
C GLN A 82 -11.13 17.51 12.51
N LEU A 83 -10.63 16.70 11.58
CA LEU A 83 -9.36 16.96 10.92
C LEU A 83 -9.53 17.97 9.78
N GLU A 84 -8.55 18.85 9.64
CA GLU A 84 -8.49 19.87 8.59
C GLU A 84 -7.04 20.13 8.21
N TYR A 85 -6.85 20.61 6.99
CA TYR A 85 -5.58 21.06 6.46
C TYR A 85 -5.44 22.57 6.59
N HIS A 86 -4.32 23.00 7.15
CA HIS A 86 -3.88 24.39 7.14
C HIS A 86 -2.77 24.49 6.11
N ILE A 87 -3.04 25.13 4.97
CA ILE A 87 -2.13 25.24 3.84
C ILE A 87 -1.41 26.60 3.93
N PRO A 88 -0.10 26.64 4.21
CA PRO A 88 0.66 27.89 4.21
C PRO A 88 0.59 28.56 2.85
N ARG A 89 0.36 29.88 2.83
CA ARG A 89 0.40 30.68 1.60
C ARG A 89 1.76 30.60 0.90
N GLU A 90 2.84 30.56 1.69
CA GLU A 90 4.22 30.47 1.24
C GLU A 90 5.01 29.52 2.14
N TYR A 91 6.01 28.86 1.58
CA TYR A 91 6.93 28.01 2.31
C TYR A 91 8.19 28.76 2.70
N THR A 92 8.57 28.67 3.96
CA THR A 92 9.77 29.30 4.53
C THR A 92 10.67 28.26 5.18
N ALA A 93 11.88 28.64 5.58
CA ALA A 93 12.77 27.75 6.33
C ALA A 93 12.14 27.27 7.66
N GLN A 94 11.30 28.10 8.29
CA GLN A 94 10.61 27.77 9.54
C GLN A 94 9.33 26.95 9.31
N ARG A 95 8.64 27.13 8.17
CA ARG A 95 7.46 26.36 7.78
C ARG A 95 7.66 25.81 6.36
N PRO A 96 8.52 24.79 6.18
CA PRO A 96 8.84 24.27 4.86
C PRO A 96 7.69 23.41 4.30
N GLY A 97 7.63 23.23 2.98
CA GLY A 97 6.60 22.41 2.35
C GLY A 97 6.76 20.90 2.61
N PHE A 98 7.96 20.46 2.92
CA PHE A 98 8.30 19.09 3.34
C PHE A 98 9.52 19.17 4.27
N ILE A 99 9.80 18.10 5.00
CA ILE A 99 11.06 17.97 5.75
C ILE A 99 11.95 17.02 4.97
N LEU A 100 13.19 17.43 4.67
CA LEU A 100 14.20 16.52 4.15
C LEU A 100 15.34 16.38 5.14
N THR A 101 15.72 15.14 5.40
CA THR A 101 16.88 14.78 6.22
C THR A 101 17.80 13.89 5.40
N SER A 102 19.10 13.97 5.68
CA SER A 102 20.08 13.15 4.99
C SER A 102 21.21 12.73 5.91
N GLU A 103 21.63 11.49 5.76
CA GLU A 103 22.82 10.94 6.40
C GLU A 103 23.76 10.40 5.33
N SER A 104 25.05 10.65 5.48
CA SER A 104 26.07 10.22 4.52
C SER A 104 27.02 9.24 5.18
N TYR A 105 27.27 8.15 4.48
CA TYR A 105 28.06 7.03 4.93
C TYR A 105 29.25 6.87 3.98
N PRO A 106 30.50 7.09 4.44
CA PRO A 106 31.70 7.00 3.60
C PRO A 106 32.13 5.54 3.38
N MET A 107 31.19 4.69 2.99
CA MET A 107 31.37 3.26 2.76
C MET A 107 30.37 2.77 1.71
N LYS A 108 30.51 1.52 1.27
CA LYS A 108 29.49 0.88 0.43
C LYS A 108 28.30 0.43 1.27
N ALA A 109 27.10 0.37 0.68
CA ALA A 109 25.93 -0.13 1.40
C ALA A 109 26.13 -1.57 1.93
N ALA A 110 26.82 -2.42 1.17
CA ALA A 110 27.11 -3.80 1.58
C ALA A 110 28.04 -3.90 2.82
N GLU A 111 28.80 -2.85 3.14
CA GLU A 111 29.71 -2.80 4.29
C GLU A 111 29.02 -2.27 5.55
N HIS A 112 27.86 -1.60 5.40
CA HIS A 112 27.14 -1.00 6.52
C HIS A 112 26.32 -2.04 7.29
N PRO A 113 26.36 -2.07 8.65
CA PRO A 113 25.71 -3.12 9.45
C PRO A 113 24.20 -3.28 9.24
N LEU A 114 23.50 -2.21 8.87
CA LEU A 114 22.06 -2.24 8.60
C LEU A 114 21.75 -2.34 7.11
N ALA A 115 22.55 -1.74 6.24
CA ALA A 115 22.24 -1.69 4.81
C ALA A 115 22.61 -3.00 4.12
N SER A 116 23.61 -3.72 4.63
CA SER A 116 23.97 -5.08 4.20
C SER A 116 22.86 -6.11 4.42
N LYS A 117 21.88 -5.79 5.27
CA LYS A 117 20.70 -6.63 5.55
C LYS A 117 19.52 -6.35 4.62
N LEU A 118 19.61 -5.33 3.76
CA LEU A 118 18.56 -5.07 2.79
C LEU A 118 18.47 -6.25 1.82
N PRO A 119 17.27 -6.83 1.63
CA PRO A 119 17.10 -7.98 0.77
C PRO A 119 17.59 -7.75 -0.65
N THR A 120 18.17 -8.78 -1.23
CA THR A 120 18.47 -8.87 -2.66
C THR A 120 17.53 -9.87 -3.32
N ALA A 121 17.23 -9.65 -4.60
CA ALA A 121 16.41 -10.58 -5.37
C ALA A 121 17.00 -12.00 -5.37
N THR A 122 16.13 -13.00 -5.46
CA THR A 122 16.48 -14.42 -5.44
C THR A 122 15.91 -15.14 -6.67
N ASP A 123 16.47 -16.30 -7.03
CA ASP A 123 16.03 -17.08 -8.20
C ASP A 123 14.82 -17.95 -7.95
N THR A 124 14.46 -18.11 -6.68
CA THR A 124 13.38 -18.97 -6.22
C THR A 124 12.56 -18.18 -5.20
N PRO A 125 11.28 -18.52 -5.00
CA PRO A 125 10.49 -17.89 -3.95
C PRO A 125 11.19 -17.97 -2.59
N ARG A 126 11.37 -16.83 -1.92
CA ARG A 126 12.04 -16.75 -0.61
C ARG A 126 11.39 -15.72 0.31
N VAL A 127 11.50 -16.01 1.60
CA VAL A 127 11.28 -15.07 2.70
C VAL A 127 12.67 -14.56 3.10
N LEU A 128 12.88 -13.24 3.08
CA LEU A 128 14.21 -12.63 3.08
C LEU A 128 14.57 -11.89 4.38
N GLY A 129 13.78 -12.08 5.44
CA GLY A 129 14.00 -11.46 6.75
C GLY A 129 12.91 -10.46 7.12
N THR A 130 13.24 -9.59 8.09
CA THR A 130 12.29 -8.66 8.73
C THR A 130 12.49 -7.23 8.28
N VAL A 131 11.40 -6.47 8.26
CA VAL A 131 11.45 -5.04 7.96
C VAL A 131 12.11 -4.25 9.10
N ASP A 132 11.91 -4.71 10.34
CA ASP A 132 12.30 -4.02 11.57
C ASP A 132 13.81 -3.76 11.67
N GLU A 133 14.64 -4.68 11.16
CA GLU A 133 16.10 -4.57 11.21
C GLU A 133 16.66 -3.37 10.41
N THR A 134 15.90 -2.87 9.44
CA THR A 134 16.33 -1.79 8.54
C THR A 134 15.69 -0.44 8.87
N ILE A 135 14.72 -0.40 9.81
CA ILE A 135 14.01 0.83 10.18
C ILE A 135 14.97 1.97 10.59
N PRO A 136 16.00 1.76 11.44
CA PRO A 136 16.87 2.86 11.86
C PRO A 136 17.66 3.49 10.71
N LEU A 137 17.86 2.74 9.61
CA LEU A 137 18.50 3.24 8.39
C LEU A 137 17.49 3.91 7.45
N CYS A 138 16.30 3.33 7.31
CA CYS A 138 15.29 3.82 6.38
C CYS A 138 14.57 5.05 6.92
N ARG A 139 14.46 5.23 8.24
CA ARG A 139 13.66 6.31 8.82
C ARG A 139 14.46 7.10 9.85
N HIS A 140 14.59 8.40 9.60
CA HIS A 140 15.17 9.33 10.56
C HIS A 140 14.44 9.32 11.91
N ALA A 141 15.17 9.48 13.02
CA ALA A 141 14.61 9.42 14.37
C ALA A 141 13.50 10.46 14.66
N GLN A 142 13.48 11.58 13.92
CA GLN A 142 12.48 12.65 14.04
C GLN A 142 11.30 12.52 13.07
N ALA A 143 11.28 11.48 12.23
CA ALA A 143 10.15 11.23 11.34
C ALA A 143 8.86 10.97 12.14
N PRO A 144 7.70 11.42 11.65
CA PRO A 144 6.43 11.15 12.30
C PRO A 144 6.12 9.65 12.30
N GLN A 145 5.40 9.19 13.32
CA GLN A 145 5.02 7.78 13.48
C GLN A 145 3.53 7.62 13.79
N CYS A 146 2.84 8.70 14.18
CA CYS A 146 1.42 8.69 14.51
C CYS A 146 0.72 9.99 14.12
N LEU A 147 -0.62 9.99 14.15
CA LEU A 147 -1.42 11.19 13.91
C LEU A 147 -1.04 12.35 14.84
N ASP A 148 -0.80 12.06 16.12
CA ASP A 148 -0.48 13.07 17.13
C ASP A 148 0.82 13.84 16.75
N ASP A 149 1.77 13.19 16.09
CA ASP A 149 2.97 13.85 15.59
C ASP A 149 2.65 14.92 14.54
N TYR A 150 1.57 14.77 13.76
CA TYR A 150 1.17 15.77 12.77
C TYR A 150 0.36 16.91 13.39
N ILE A 151 -0.67 16.57 14.15
CA ILE A 151 -1.64 17.56 14.64
C ILE A 151 -1.12 18.49 15.74
N TYR A 152 -0.01 18.12 16.39
CA TYR A 152 0.57 18.89 17.50
C TYR A 152 1.89 19.59 17.19
N THR A 153 2.51 19.39 16.02
CA THR A 153 3.87 19.91 15.75
C THR A 153 3.96 20.86 14.57
N ASP A 154 2.82 21.24 13.97
CA ASP A 154 2.77 22.09 12.76
C ASP A 154 3.72 21.62 11.64
N ARG A 155 3.87 20.31 11.48
CA ARG A 155 4.77 19.71 10.50
C ARG A 155 4.10 19.46 9.14
N PRO A 156 4.84 19.53 8.02
CA PRO A 156 4.29 19.21 6.69
C PRO A 156 3.82 17.75 6.61
N GLN A 157 3.01 17.45 5.59
CA GLN A 157 2.54 16.08 5.35
C GLN A 157 3.65 15.10 4.99
N LEU A 158 4.70 15.58 4.33
CA LEU A 158 5.78 14.75 3.78
C LEU A 158 7.08 14.94 4.58
N THR A 159 7.67 13.83 4.99
CA THR A 159 9.06 13.76 5.45
C THR A 159 9.84 12.84 4.53
N ILE A 160 10.96 13.33 4.00
CA ILE A 160 11.89 12.61 3.14
C ILE A 160 13.17 12.34 3.93
N HIS A 161 13.68 11.11 3.85
CA HIS A 161 14.97 10.75 4.44
C HIS A 161 15.86 10.11 3.38
N ALA A 162 17.10 10.56 3.26
CA ALA A 162 18.10 10.00 2.36
C ALA A 162 19.29 9.44 3.15
N ALA A 163 19.51 8.13 3.09
CA ALA A 163 20.76 7.51 3.52
C ALA A 163 21.65 7.30 2.28
N ALA A 164 22.72 8.10 2.17
CA ALA A 164 23.61 8.13 1.02
C ALA A 164 24.92 7.39 1.31
N PHE A 165 25.18 6.33 0.55
CA PHE A 165 26.43 5.57 0.53
C PHE A 165 27.27 5.95 -0.68
N THR A 166 28.49 5.41 -0.77
CA THR A 166 29.39 5.66 -1.90
C THR A 166 28.92 5.02 -3.22
N ASP A 167 27.97 4.08 -3.16
CA ASP A 167 27.48 3.30 -4.30
C ASP A 167 25.95 3.13 -4.32
N THR A 168 25.23 3.68 -3.35
CA THR A 168 23.79 3.42 -3.18
C THR A 168 23.13 4.58 -2.45
N THR A 169 21.89 4.88 -2.80
CA THR A 169 21.05 5.82 -2.05
C THR A 169 19.77 5.11 -1.63
N ILE A 170 19.44 5.17 -0.34
CA ILE A 170 18.13 4.78 0.16
C ILE A 170 17.33 6.05 0.39
N LEU A 171 16.23 6.19 -0.33
CA LEU A 171 15.32 7.32 -0.21
C LEU A 171 14.00 6.84 0.38
N THR A 172 13.62 7.39 1.52
CA THR A 172 12.38 7.04 2.20
C THR A 172 11.44 8.22 2.21
N ILE A 173 10.17 7.94 1.91
CA ILE A 173 9.08 8.89 2.11
C ILE A 173 8.22 8.44 3.28
N THR A 174 7.95 9.37 4.19
CA THR A 174 7.09 9.15 5.35
C THR A 174 5.91 10.11 5.28
N PHE A 175 4.71 9.56 5.43
CA PHE A 175 3.45 10.31 5.40
C PHE A 175 2.33 9.58 6.16
N LEU A 176 1.34 10.32 6.65
CA LEU A 176 0.13 9.71 7.22
C LEU A 176 -0.77 9.23 6.06
N HIS A 177 -1.37 8.04 6.18
CA HIS A 177 -2.16 7.43 5.11
C HIS A 177 -3.41 8.26 4.73
N THR A 178 -3.77 9.28 5.51
CA THR A 178 -4.77 10.30 5.13
C THR A 178 -4.37 11.07 3.87
N LEU A 179 -3.07 11.20 3.57
CA LEU A 179 -2.60 12.00 2.45
C LEU A 179 -2.88 11.36 1.09
N MET A 180 -2.56 10.06 0.96
CA MET A 180 -2.67 9.35 -0.32
C MET A 180 -2.63 7.84 -0.16
N ASP A 181 -3.15 7.13 -1.17
CA ASP A 181 -2.91 5.69 -1.38
C ASP A 181 -1.69 5.44 -2.30
N GLY A 182 -1.42 4.17 -2.63
CA GLY A 182 -0.29 3.79 -3.47
C GLY A 182 -0.32 4.37 -4.91
N MET A 183 -1.49 4.65 -5.48
CA MET A 183 -1.59 5.29 -6.81
C MET A 183 -1.42 6.81 -6.72
N GLY A 184 -1.87 7.42 -5.63
CA GLY A 184 -1.54 8.81 -5.30
C GLY A 184 -0.02 8.98 -5.16
N MET A 185 0.65 8.04 -4.51
CA MET A 185 2.11 8.00 -4.39
C MET A 185 2.80 7.88 -5.76
N SER A 186 2.30 7.02 -6.65
CA SER A 186 2.79 6.94 -8.03
C SER A 186 2.68 8.29 -8.76
N SER A 187 1.55 8.97 -8.62
CA SER A 187 1.32 10.30 -9.23
C SER A 187 2.26 11.36 -8.66
N PHE A 188 2.50 11.34 -7.35
CA PHE A 188 3.47 12.21 -6.69
C PHE A 188 4.88 12.02 -7.24
N PHE A 189 5.37 10.78 -7.35
CA PHE A 189 6.69 10.51 -7.89
C PHE A 189 6.81 10.87 -9.37
N ALA A 190 5.76 10.65 -10.17
CA ALA A 190 5.75 11.05 -11.58
C ALA A 190 5.95 12.57 -11.71
N ALA A 191 5.21 13.36 -10.93
CA ALA A 191 5.33 14.82 -10.91
C ALA A 191 6.71 15.28 -10.44
N TRP A 192 7.23 14.69 -9.36
CA TRP A 192 8.56 15.03 -8.84
C TRP A 192 9.66 14.69 -9.87
N ALA A 193 9.58 13.51 -10.48
CA ALA A 193 10.53 13.09 -11.50
C ALA A 193 10.49 14.01 -12.74
N SER A 194 9.32 14.52 -13.15
CA SER A 194 9.20 15.50 -14.25
C SER A 194 9.94 16.79 -13.94
N VAL A 195 9.74 17.37 -12.75
CA VAL A 195 10.48 18.59 -12.34
C VAL A 195 11.98 18.32 -12.24
N LEU A 196 12.36 17.16 -11.68
CA LEU A 196 13.76 16.75 -11.56
C LEU A 196 14.48 16.66 -12.91
N ARG A 197 13.77 16.27 -13.98
CA ARG A 197 14.29 16.23 -15.35
C ARG A 197 14.16 17.56 -16.11
N GLY A 198 13.67 18.62 -15.47
CA GLY A 198 13.44 19.92 -16.10
C GLY A 198 12.24 19.94 -17.06
N GLN A 199 11.30 19.00 -16.91
CA GLN A 199 10.10 18.83 -17.73
C GLN A 199 8.86 19.34 -16.96
N GLU A 200 8.89 20.60 -16.53
CA GLU A 200 7.79 21.19 -15.73
C GLU A 200 6.46 21.21 -16.50
N ASP A 201 6.51 21.27 -17.82
CA ASP A 201 5.36 21.18 -18.74
C ASP A 201 4.68 19.79 -18.71
N GLN A 202 5.39 18.76 -18.26
CA GLN A 202 4.87 17.39 -18.10
C GLN A 202 4.38 17.10 -16.69
N VAL A 203 4.43 18.07 -15.76
CA VAL A 203 3.90 17.90 -14.41
C VAL A 203 2.38 17.74 -14.49
N PRO A 204 1.82 16.64 -13.97
CA PRO A 204 0.39 16.41 -14.04
C PRO A 204 -0.38 17.46 -13.24
N THR A 205 -1.58 17.78 -13.70
CA THR A 205 -2.48 18.70 -13.00
C THR A 205 -2.92 18.06 -11.68
N PHE A 206 -2.66 18.72 -10.56
CA PHE A 206 -3.01 18.21 -9.24
C PHE A 206 -4.53 18.27 -9.01
N LEU A 207 -5.13 17.14 -8.66
CA LEU A 207 -6.52 17.02 -8.22
C LEU A 207 -6.53 16.44 -6.79
N GLY A 208 -6.77 17.28 -5.79
CA GLY A 208 -6.70 16.86 -4.39
C GLY A 208 -7.41 17.80 -3.41
N PHE A 209 -7.74 17.23 -2.25
CA PHE A 209 -8.45 17.79 -1.09
C PHE A 209 -9.89 18.26 -1.32
N ASP A 210 -10.14 19.17 -2.27
CA ASP A 210 -11.42 19.89 -2.36
C ASP A 210 -12.14 19.66 -3.70
N THR A 211 -11.39 19.16 -4.70
CA THR A 211 -11.84 19.01 -6.10
C THR A 211 -11.87 17.55 -6.55
N THR A 212 -11.88 16.61 -5.60
CA THR A 212 -11.74 15.19 -5.93
C THR A 212 -13.06 14.58 -6.43
N PRO A 213 -12.99 13.62 -7.37
CA PRO A 213 -14.14 12.78 -7.78
C PRO A 213 -14.81 12.05 -6.60
N MET A 214 -14.11 11.92 -5.48
CA MET A 214 -14.61 11.32 -4.25
C MET A 214 -15.69 12.17 -3.57
N HIS A 215 -15.73 13.48 -3.81
CA HIS A 215 -16.84 14.32 -3.37
C HIS A 215 -18.15 13.92 -4.06
N THR A 216 -18.08 13.48 -5.32
CA THR A 216 -19.25 13.01 -6.08
C THR A 216 -19.84 11.74 -5.46
N LEU A 217 -18.99 10.83 -4.94
CA LEU A 217 -19.46 9.63 -4.22
C LEU A 217 -20.21 9.95 -2.92
N ASN A 218 -20.00 11.13 -2.33
CA ASN A 218 -20.74 11.55 -1.12
C ASN A 218 -22.22 11.81 -1.43
N SER A 219 -22.52 12.28 -2.64
CA SER A 219 -23.87 12.63 -3.07
C SER A 219 -24.55 11.58 -3.95
N THR A 220 -23.83 10.54 -4.38
CA THR A 220 -24.38 9.53 -5.30
C THR A 220 -25.08 8.41 -4.52
N THR A 221 -26.30 8.07 -4.95
CA THR A 221 -27.07 6.92 -4.44
C THR A 221 -26.93 5.80 -5.44
N SER A 222 -26.49 4.63 -4.98
CA SER A 222 -26.39 3.46 -5.86
C SER A 222 -27.75 3.05 -6.42
N VAL A 223 -27.76 2.67 -7.69
CA VAL A 223 -28.92 2.05 -8.36
C VAL A 223 -29.14 0.60 -7.94
N GLU A 224 -28.13 -0.06 -7.37
CA GLU A 224 -28.21 -1.46 -6.96
C GLU A 224 -27.61 -1.71 -5.55
N PRO A 225 -28.09 -2.74 -4.82
CA PRO A 225 -27.47 -3.15 -3.57
C PRO A 225 -26.03 -3.63 -3.77
N PHE A 226 -25.19 -3.45 -2.76
CA PHE A 226 -23.86 -4.05 -2.77
C PHE A 226 -24.00 -5.58 -2.76
N VAL A 227 -23.20 -6.28 -3.57
CA VAL A 227 -23.33 -7.73 -3.79
C VAL A 227 -23.32 -8.53 -2.49
N HIS A 228 -22.54 -8.10 -1.49
CA HIS A 228 -22.43 -8.78 -0.20
C HIS A 228 -23.26 -8.13 0.91
N GLN A 229 -24.18 -7.22 0.59
CA GLN A 229 -24.98 -6.50 1.59
C GLN A 229 -25.77 -7.43 2.52
N GLY A 230 -26.21 -8.59 2.03
CA GLY A 230 -26.89 -9.61 2.84
C GLY A 230 -26.01 -10.25 3.92
N LEU A 231 -24.68 -10.11 3.82
CA LEU A 231 -23.69 -10.63 4.77
C LEU A 231 -23.17 -9.54 5.71
N LEU A 232 -23.70 -8.32 5.64
CA LEU A 232 -23.30 -7.22 6.49
C LEU A 232 -23.68 -7.51 7.96
N LEU A 233 -22.68 -7.57 8.83
CA LEU A 233 -22.86 -7.81 10.26
C LEU A 233 -23.50 -6.60 10.94
N LYS A 234 -24.53 -6.86 11.78
CA LYS A 234 -25.32 -5.84 12.47
C LYS A 234 -25.68 -6.25 13.89
N GLY A 235 -25.98 -5.25 14.73
CA GLY A 235 -26.52 -5.44 16.08
C GLY A 235 -25.62 -6.31 16.96
N PHE A 236 -26.20 -7.33 17.60
CA PHE A 236 -25.50 -8.23 18.53
C PHE A 236 -24.29 -8.95 17.89
N HIS A 237 -24.33 -9.24 16.59
CA HIS A 237 -23.18 -9.86 15.91
C HIS A 237 -21.94 -8.98 15.91
N MET A 238 -22.07 -7.65 15.93
CA MET A 238 -20.92 -6.74 16.06
C MET A 238 -20.27 -6.85 17.44
N ILE A 239 -21.05 -7.14 18.48
CA ILE A 239 -20.52 -7.40 19.83
C ILE A 239 -19.72 -8.72 19.81
N LEU A 240 -20.25 -9.75 19.16
CA LEU A 240 -19.53 -11.02 18.98
C LEU A 240 -18.21 -10.84 18.22
N VAL A 241 -18.21 -10.05 17.15
CA VAL A 241 -16.98 -9.69 16.41
C VAL A 241 -15.97 -9.02 17.33
N ALA A 242 -16.39 -8.01 18.09
CA ALA A 242 -15.49 -7.29 18.98
C ALA A 242 -14.89 -8.21 20.05
N MET A 243 -15.70 -9.07 20.67
CA MET A 243 -15.22 -10.07 21.64
C MET A 243 -14.26 -11.07 21.00
N HIS A 244 -14.58 -11.60 19.83
CA HIS A 244 -13.74 -12.53 19.11
C HIS A 244 -12.41 -11.90 18.69
N PHE A 245 -12.45 -10.67 18.16
CA PHE A 245 -11.26 -9.90 17.79
C PHE A 245 -10.36 -9.66 19.00
N LEU A 246 -10.91 -9.25 20.15
CA LEU A 246 -10.13 -9.07 21.37
C LEU A 246 -9.52 -10.39 21.85
N TRP A 247 -10.31 -11.47 21.89
CA TRP A 247 -9.83 -12.80 22.26
C TRP A 247 -8.65 -13.23 21.38
N GLU A 248 -8.80 -13.08 20.08
CA GLU A 248 -7.76 -13.37 19.11
C GLU A 248 -6.53 -12.47 19.29
N TYR A 249 -6.72 -11.16 19.45
CA TYR A 249 -5.63 -10.22 19.67
C TYR A 249 -4.82 -10.57 20.93
N PHE A 250 -5.47 -11.00 22.02
CA PHE A 250 -4.79 -11.41 23.25
C PHE A 250 -4.03 -12.74 23.11
N TRP A 251 -4.56 -13.72 22.37
CA TRP A 251 -3.96 -15.06 22.30
C TRP A 251 -3.03 -15.33 21.12
N ARG A 252 -3.10 -14.54 20.05
CA ARG A 252 -2.32 -14.78 18.82
C ARG A 252 -0.81 -14.59 18.98
N GLY A 253 -0.37 -13.87 20.02
CA GLY A 253 1.05 -13.57 20.24
C GLY A 253 1.56 -12.39 19.39
N PRO A 254 2.86 -12.09 19.47
CA PRO A 254 3.46 -10.98 18.75
C PRO A 254 3.42 -11.22 17.24
N GLU A 255 3.25 -10.13 16.50
CA GLU A 255 3.27 -10.15 15.04
C GLU A 255 4.64 -9.70 14.52
N GLU A 256 4.98 -10.19 13.33
CA GLU A 256 6.22 -9.88 12.65
C GLU A 256 5.93 -9.62 11.17
N GLN A 257 6.53 -8.56 10.62
CA GLN A 257 6.43 -8.23 9.21
C GLN A 257 7.67 -8.72 8.48
N ARG A 258 7.48 -9.62 7.51
CA ARG A 258 8.57 -10.16 6.68
C ARG A 258 8.46 -9.77 5.23
N ILE A 259 9.59 -9.87 4.55
CA ILE A 259 9.78 -9.52 3.15
C ILE A 259 9.79 -10.79 2.32
N LEU A 260 9.07 -10.78 1.19
CA LEU A 260 9.07 -11.86 0.23
C LEU A 260 9.53 -11.38 -1.14
N CYS A 261 10.35 -12.20 -1.79
CA CYS A 261 10.74 -12.07 -3.18
C CYS A 261 10.25 -13.31 -3.93
N ILE A 262 9.39 -13.10 -4.93
CA ILE A 262 8.82 -14.16 -5.75
C ILE A 262 9.23 -13.91 -7.20
N PRO A 263 10.10 -14.74 -7.81
CA PRO A 263 10.57 -14.52 -9.18
C PRO A 263 9.43 -14.46 -10.20
N GLY A 264 9.53 -13.57 -11.18
CA GLY A 264 8.50 -13.41 -12.23
C GLY A 264 8.23 -14.71 -12.98
N ALA A 265 9.29 -15.43 -13.38
CA ALA A 265 9.18 -16.71 -14.07
C ALA A 265 8.40 -17.77 -13.28
N PHE A 266 8.49 -17.74 -11.94
CA PHE A 266 7.70 -18.63 -11.09
C PHE A 266 6.21 -18.29 -11.18
N VAL A 267 5.86 -17.01 -11.09
CA VAL A 267 4.47 -16.52 -11.20
C VAL A 267 3.91 -16.78 -12.60
N ASP A 268 4.68 -16.54 -13.65
CA ASP A 268 4.29 -16.80 -15.05
C ASP A 268 4.03 -18.29 -15.29
N GLY A 269 4.86 -19.16 -14.71
CA GLY A 269 4.64 -20.60 -14.74
C GLY A 269 3.33 -20.99 -14.07
N MET A 270 3.06 -20.48 -12.86
CA MET A 270 1.78 -20.72 -12.17
C MET A 270 0.59 -20.20 -12.99
N ARG A 271 0.72 -19.03 -13.62
CA ARG A 271 -0.35 -18.44 -14.43
C ARG A 271 -0.64 -19.25 -15.69
N SER A 272 0.40 -19.69 -16.39
CA SER A 272 0.28 -20.51 -17.60
C SER A 272 -0.39 -21.84 -17.29
N GLN A 273 0.04 -22.51 -16.21
CA GLN A 273 -0.60 -23.73 -15.72
C GLN A 273 -2.07 -23.47 -15.35
N ALA A 274 -2.36 -22.38 -14.63
CA ALA A 274 -3.71 -22.08 -14.20
C ALA A 274 -4.68 -21.86 -15.37
N ILE A 275 -4.25 -21.15 -16.42
CA ILE A 275 -5.05 -20.96 -17.63
C ILE A 275 -5.30 -22.30 -18.33
N GLN A 276 -4.29 -23.16 -18.45
CA GLN A 276 -4.42 -24.49 -19.08
C GLN A 276 -5.42 -25.39 -18.34
N GLU A 277 -5.35 -25.42 -17.00
CA GLU A 277 -6.28 -26.19 -16.15
C GLU A 277 -7.73 -25.72 -16.34
N LEU A 278 -7.96 -24.40 -16.37
CA LEU A 278 -9.29 -23.82 -16.58
C LEU A 278 -9.84 -24.14 -17.97
N THR A 279 -9.04 -23.99 -19.03
CA THR A 279 -9.47 -24.31 -20.39
C THR A 279 -9.85 -25.79 -20.55
N THR A 280 -9.09 -26.69 -19.93
CA THR A 280 -9.36 -28.13 -19.96
C THR A 280 -10.67 -28.46 -19.22
N THR A 281 -10.88 -27.86 -18.04
CA THR A 281 -12.09 -28.04 -17.24
C THR A 281 -13.34 -27.54 -17.99
N THR A 282 -13.27 -26.36 -18.60
CA THR A 282 -14.39 -25.80 -19.40
C THR A 282 -14.74 -26.72 -20.57
N THR A 283 -13.73 -27.20 -21.29
CA THR A 283 -13.90 -28.11 -22.44
C THR A 283 -14.59 -29.42 -22.04
N THR A 284 -14.26 -29.95 -20.87
CA THR A 284 -14.80 -31.24 -20.38
C THR A 284 -16.23 -31.10 -19.85
N THR A 285 -16.59 -29.95 -19.28
CA THR A 285 -17.88 -29.74 -18.61
C THR A 285 -18.98 -29.25 -19.55
N THR A 286 -18.64 -28.48 -20.58
CA THR A 286 -19.66 -27.79 -21.42
C THR A 286 -19.81 -28.35 -22.83
N GLY A 287 -18.89 -29.18 -23.34
CA GLY A 287 -18.97 -29.73 -24.70
C GLY A 287 -18.91 -28.69 -25.84
N GLU A 288 -18.99 -27.40 -25.54
CA GLU A 288 -19.01 -26.30 -26.50
C GLU A 288 -17.62 -25.68 -26.68
N LYS A 289 -16.96 -26.05 -27.77
CA LYS A 289 -15.61 -25.56 -28.12
C LYS A 289 -15.57 -24.27 -28.94
N ALA A 290 -16.70 -23.67 -29.34
CA ALA A 290 -16.65 -22.70 -30.44
C ALA A 290 -16.69 -21.21 -30.04
N ASN A 291 -17.39 -20.82 -28.96
CA ASN A 291 -17.71 -19.39 -28.73
C ASN A 291 -17.50 -18.87 -27.29
N ALA A 292 -16.99 -19.67 -26.35
CA ALA A 292 -16.69 -19.18 -24.99
C ALA A 292 -15.36 -18.41 -25.00
N PRO A 293 -15.31 -17.16 -24.47
CA PRO A 293 -14.07 -16.41 -24.39
C PRO A 293 -13.05 -17.16 -23.52
N ALA A 294 -11.78 -17.13 -23.93
CA ALA A 294 -10.71 -17.81 -23.20
C ALA A 294 -10.64 -17.29 -21.74
N PRO A 295 -10.41 -18.17 -20.75
CA PRO A 295 -10.31 -17.76 -19.36
C PRO A 295 -9.14 -16.77 -19.20
N PHE A 296 -9.41 -15.61 -18.60
CA PHE A 296 -8.40 -14.60 -18.30
C PHE A 296 -8.04 -14.59 -16.82
N LEU A 297 -6.74 -14.74 -16.53
CA LEU A 297 -6.14 -14.50 -15.22
C LEU A 297 -4.95 -13.56 -15.36
N SER A 298 -4.80 -12.64 -14.43
CA SER A 298 -3.57 -11.84 -14.28
C SER A 298 -2.53 -12.57 -13.42
N GLU A 299 -1.27 -12.14 -13.50
CA GLU A 299 -0.21 -12.61 -12.60
C GLU A 299 -0.58 -12.36 -11.13
N SER A 300 -1.19 -11.20 -10.85
CA SER A 300 -1.62 -10.86 -9.49
C SER A 300 -2.75 -11.73 -8.96
N ASP A 301 -3.69 -12.19 -9.81
CA ASP A 301 -4.78 -13.07 -9.37
C ASP A 301 -4.21 -14.41 -8.90
N VAL A 302 -3.25 -14.95 -9.65
CA VAL A 302 -2.60 -16.24 -9.38
C VAL A 302 -1.65 -16.13 -8.19
N LEU A 303 -0.88 -15.05 -8.10
CA LEU A 303 -0.01 -14.79 -6.95
C LEU A 303 -0.83 -14.64 -5.65
N LEU A 304 -1.94 -13.90 -5.69
CA LEU A 304 -2.84 -13.76 -4.55
C LEU A 304 -3.45 -15.10 -4.14
N ALA A 305 -3.96 -15.89 -5.10
CA ALA A 305 -4.49 -17.23 -4.83
C ALA A 305 -3.45 -18.15 -4.18
N TRP A 306 -2.23 -18.20 -4.72
CA TRP A 306 -1.14 -18.98 -4.16
C TRP A 306 -0.79 -18.50 -2.73
N TRP A 307 -0.62 -17.20 -2.53
CA TRP A 307 -0.29 -16.63 -1.23
C TRP A 307 -1.39 -16.85 -0.18
N THR A 308 -2.65 -16.76 -0.57
CA THR A 308 -3.79 -17.10 0.29
C THR A 308 -3.69 -18.54 0.77
N LYS A 309 -3.38 -19.50 -0.11
CA LYS A 309 -3.21 -20.91 0.31
C LYS A 309 -2.03 -21.09 1.27
N VAL A 310 -0.89 -20.45 1.00
CA VAL A 310 0.30 -20.49 1.88
C VAL A 310 -0.05 -19.98 3.28
N THR A 311 -0.68 -18.80 3.33
CA THR A 311 -1.06 -18.15 4.59
C THR A 311 -2.09 -18.97 5.36
N ILE A 312 -3.13 -19.49 4.69
CA ILE A 312 -4.16 -20.29 5.35
C ILE A 312 -3.59 -21.61 5.90
N ARG A 313 -2.67 -22.27 5.18
CA ARG A 313 -1.99 -23.46 5.69
C ARG A 313 -1.14 -23.15 6.91
N ALA A 314 -0.39 -22.04 6.87
CA ALA A 314 0.47 -21.64 7.98
C ALA A 314 -0.33 -21.24 9.23
N LEU A 315 -1.42 -20.50 9.05
CA LEU A 315 -2.30 -20.09 10.16
C LEU A 315 -3.17 -21.24 10.69
N ASN A 316 -3.41 -22.27 9.88
CA ASN A 316 -4.25 -23.43 10.17
C ASN A 316 -5.59 -23.09 10.88
N PRO A 317 -6.40 -22.15 10.34
CA PRO A 317 -7.70 -21.83 10.93
C PRO A 317 -8.68 -23.01 10.81
N ALA A 318 -9.74 -23.00 11.63
CA ALA A 318 -10.78 -24.01 11.57
C ALA A 318 -11.35 -24.16 10.16
N SER A 319 -11.57 -25.40 9.70
CA SER A 319 -11.93 -25.68 8.31
C SER A 319 -13.28 -25.07 7.88
N ASN A 320 -14.20 -24.86 8.81
CA ASN A 320 -15.48 -24.19 8.54
C ASN A 320 -15.41 -22.67 8.63
N ARG A 321 -14.29 -22.08 9.05
CA ARG A 321 -14.17 -20.64 9.25
C ARG A 321 -14.26 -19.94 7.89
N LEU A 322 -14.97 -18.82 7.84
CA LEU A 322 -15.04 -17.99 6.64
C LEU A 322 -13.78 -17.14 6.52
N LEU A 323 -13.17 -17.09 5.34
CA LEU A 323 -12.17 -16.09 4.97
C LEU A 323 -12.87 -14.97 4.21
N ALA A 324 -12.68 -13.72 4.65
CA ALA A 324 -12.92 -12.55 3.83
C ALA A 324 -11.61 -12.04 3.26
N LEU A 325 -11.34 -12.43 2.01
CA LEU A 325 -10.19 -11.96 1.26
C LEU A 325 -10.52 -10.63 0.59
N MET A 326 -9.84 -9.58 1.00
CA MET A 326 -10.01 -8.19 0.57
C MET A 326 -8.90 -7.84 -0.42
N ASN A 327 -9.18 -7.89 -1.71
CA ASN A 327 -8.25 -7.42 -2.75
C ASN A 327 -8.47 -5.92 -2.97
N ILE A 328 -7.57 -5.08 -2.47
CA ILE A 328 -7.71 -3.62 -2.56
C ILE A 328 -7.44 -3.18 -4.00
N PHE A 329 -8.41 -2.50 -4.61
CA PHE A 329 -8.31 -2.03 -5.99
C PHE A 329 -8.51 -0.51 -6.10
N ASP A 330 -7.80 0.07 -7.06
CA ASP A 330 -7.98 1.45 -7.50
C ASP A 330 -9.25 1.57 -8.38
N PHE A 331 -10.09 2.52 -8.02
CA PHE A 331 -11.33 2.82 -8.74
C PHE A 331 -11.39 4.23 -9.32
N ARG A 332 -10.28 5.00 -9.33
CA ARG A 332 -10.20 6.35 -9.94
C ARG A 332 -10.84 6.40 -11.33
N SER A 333 -10.51 5.43 -12.18
CA SER A 333 -11.03 5.35 -13.55
C SER A 333 -12.55 5.12 -13.67
N LEU A 334 -13.23 4.77 -12.57
CA LEU A 334 -14.68 4.54 -12.54
C LEU A 334 -15.46 5.78 -12.09
N VAL A 335 -14.80 6.68 -11.35
CA VAL A 335 -15.44 7.82 -10.68
C VAL A 335 -14.98 9.17 -11.21
N LEU A 336 -13.81 9.23 -11.86
CA LEU A 336 -13.36 10.43 -12.57
C LEU A 336 -14.39 10.80 -13.66
N PRO A 337 -14.81 12.08 -13.72
CA PRO A 337 -15.57 12.59 -14.85
C PRO A 337 -14.89 12.26 -16.20
N PRO A 338 -15.64 11.97 -17.28
CA PRO A 338 -15.08 11.52 -18.54
C PRO A 338 -14.00 12.46 -19.13
N ASP A 339 -14.17 13.76 -18.94
CA ASP A 339 -13.21 14.79 -19.34
C ASP A 339 -11.88 14.64 -18.60
N LEU A 340 -11.90 14.38 -17.28
CA LEU A 340 -10.69 14.17 -16.46
C LEU A 340 -10.14 12.74 -16.53
N ALA A 341 -10.93 11.79 -16.99
CA ALA A 341 -10.54 10.38 -17.14
C ALA A 341 -9.71 10.13 -18.42
N ASP A 342 -9.71 11.07 -19.37
CA ASP A 342 -8.89 10.97 -20.58
C ASP A 342 -7.39 11.07 -20.21
N PRO A 343 -6.57 10.06 -20.57
CA PRO A 343 -5.12 10.09 -20.38
C PRO A 343 -4.44 11.35 -20.93
N SER A 344 -5.03 12.01 -21.95
CA SER A 344 -4.51 13.26 -22.52
C SER A 344 -4.49 14.43 -21.53
N GLN A 345 -5.33 14.41 -20.50
CA GLN A 345 -5.40 15.50 -19.51
C GLN A 345 -4.25 15.48 -18.50
N ASN A 346 -3.49 14.37 -18.41
CA ASN A 346 -2.37 14.21 -17.49
C ASN A 346 -2.69 14.71 -16.06
N VAL A 347 -3.67 14.09 -15.40
CA VAL A 347 -4.11 14.48 -14.05
C VAL A 347 -3.54 13.59 -12.96
N ALA A 348 -3.24 14.16 -11.80
CA ALA A 348 -2.76 13.46 -10.61
C ALA A 348 -3.81 13.54 -9.50
N VAL A 349 -4.41 12.40 -9.14
CA VAL A 349 -5.37 12.31 -8.03
C VAL A 349 -4.66 11.93 -6.74
N ILE A 350 -4.36 12.94 -5.92
CA ILE A 350 -3.74 12.77 -4.60
C ILE A 350 -4.84 12.60 -3.55
N GLY A 351 -4.85 11.44 -2.91
CA GLY A 351 -5.87 11.00 -1.96
C GLY A 351 -6.05 9.49 -1.99
N ASN A 352 -7.04 8.99 -1.27
CA ASN A 352 -7.38 7.57 -1.18
C ASN A 352 -8.63 7.26 -2.02
N VAL A 353 -8.44 6.52 -3.11
CA VAL A 353 -9.50 6.14 -4.06
C VAL A 353 -9.46 4.64 -4.29
N THR A 354 -9.57 3.90 -3.19
CA THR A 354 -9.46 2.44 -3.15
C THR A 354 -10.55 1.81 -2.30
N PHE A 355 -11.09 0.69 -2.80
CA PHE A 355 -11.98 -0.18 -2.03
C PHE A 355 -11.51 -1.63 -2.10
N PRO A 356 -11.87 -2.45 -1.10
CA PRO A 356 -11.70 -3.88 -1.17
C PRO A 356 -12.74 -4.51 -2.12
N ALA A 357 -12.29 -5.41 -3.00
CA ALA A 357 -13.15 -6.44 -3.56
C ALA A 357 -13.10 -7.67 -2.66
N TYR A 358 -14.27 -8.08 -2.14
CA TYR A 358 -14.37 -9.21 -1.22
C TYR A 358 -14.55 -10.53 -1.96
N THR A 359 -13.71 -11.51 -1.63
CA THR A 359 -13.90 -12.92 -1.96
C THR A 359 -14.16 -13.66 -0.65
N LEU A 360 -15.37 -14.19 -0.49
CA LEU A 360 -15.82 -14.85 0.75
C LEU A 360 -15.88 -16.36 0.52
N LEU A 361 -14.96 -17.12 1.14
CA LEU A 361 -14.84 -18.57 0.95
C LEU A 361 -14.51 -19.26 2.27
N ARG A 362 -14.95 -20.52 2.43
CA ARG A 362 -14.57 -21.32 3.61
C ARG A 362 -13.14 -21.80 3.47
N VAL A 363 -12.44 -21.91 4.60
CA VAL A 363 -11.07 -22.45 4.67
C VAL A 363 -10.94 -23.80 3.98
N ARG A 364 -11.88 -24.73 4.23
CA ARG A 364 -11.88 -26.05 3.57
C ARG A 364 -11.92 -25.97 2.04
N ASP A 365 -12.70 -25.03 1.50
CA ASP A 365 -12.89 -24.90 0.05
C ASP A 365 -11.63 -24.28 -0.58
N ILE A 366 -11.03 -23.29 0.09
CA ILE A 366 -9.75 -22.67 -0.31
C ILE A 366 -8.63 -23.71 -0.37
N LEU A 367 -8.56 -24.61 0.63
CA LEU A 367 -7.53 -25.64 0.67
C LEU A 367 -7.75 -26.72 -0.38
N ALA A 368 -9.00 -27.08 -0.67
CA ALA A 368 -9.38 -28.08 -1.66
C ALA A 368 -9.20 -27.61 -3.12
N MET A 369 -9.49 -26.34 -3.42
CA MET A 369 -9.37 -25.80 -4.79
C MET A 369 -7.93 -25.78 -5.28
N PRO A 370 -7.64 -26.12 -6.55
CA PRO A 370 -6.35 -25.78 -7.16
C PRO A 370 -6.18 -24.26 -7.24
N VAL A 371 -4.93 -23.80 -7.38
CA VAL A 371 -4.61 -22.36 -7.50
C VAL A 371 -5.39 -21.72 -8.65
N SER A 372 -5.59 -22.46 -9.75
CA SER A 372 -6.35 -22.04 -10.93
C SER A 372 -7.79 -21.62 -10.62
N GLN A 373 -8.54 -22.47 -9.92
CA GLN A 373 -9.92 -22.20 -9.54
C GLN A 373 -10.03 -21.08 -8.50
N LEU A 374 -9.14 -21.07 -7.50
CA LEU A 374 -9.12 -19.99 -6.51
C LEU A 374 -8.81 -18.63 -7.16
N ALA A 375 -7.83 -18.57 -8.08
CA ALA A 375 -7.53 -17.36 -8.85
C ALA A 375 -8.72 -16.90 -9.70
N ALA A 376 -9.45 -17.83 -10.32
CA ALA A 376 -10.66 -17.53 -11.07
C ALA A 376 -11.77 -16.95 -10.16
N HIS A 377 -11.97 -17.50 -8.96
CA HIS A 377 -12.92 -16.94 -7.98
C HIS A 377 -12.54 -15.53 -7.55
N ILE A 378 -11.26 -15.29 -7.22
CA ILE A 378 -10.75 -13.97 -6.85
C ILE A 378 -10.97 -12.96 -7.99
N ARG A 379 -10.64 -13.35 -9.23
CA ARG A 379 -10.83 -12.51 -10.41
C ARG A 379 -12.30 -12.20 -10.65
N HIS A 380 -13.17 -13.21 -10.54
CA HIS A 380 -14.61 -13.03 -10.69
C HIS A 380 -15.15 -12.03 -9.65
N SER A 381 -14.80 -12.20 -8.37
CA SER A 381 -15.17 -11.28 -7.30
C SER A 381 -14.68 -9.84 -7.57
N LEU A 382 -13.46 -9.67 -8.08
CA LEU A 382 -12.91 -8.37 -8.45
C LEU A 382 -13.70 -7.74 -9.61
N VAL A 383 -13.96 -8.47 -10.70
CA VAL A 383 -14.70 -7.94 -11.85
C VAL A 383 -16.13 -7.56 -11.47
N GLN A 384 -16.79 -8.38 -10.65
CA GLN A 384 -18.15 -8.12 -10.19
C GLN A 384 -18.25 -6.84 -9.35
N GLN A 385 -17.27 -6.57 -8.48
CA GLN A 385 -17.28 -5.44 -7.55
C GLN A 385 -16.61 -4.17 -8.11
N ARG A 386 -15.71 -4.31 -9.09
CA ARG A 386 -15.03 -3.17 -9.74
C ARG A 386 -15.89 -2.57 -10.85
N THR A 387 -17.11 -2.19 -10.49
CA THR A 387 -18.06 -1.47 -11.34
C THR A 387 -18.48 -0.19 -10.61
N LYS A 388 -18.86 0.84 -11.37
CA LYS A 388 -19.31 2.11 -10.79
C LYS A 388 -20.49 1.91 -9.81
N PRO A 389 -21.55 1.15 -10.15
CA PRO A 389 -22.67 0.92 -9.23
C PRO A 389 -22.25 0.20 -7.94
N GLN A 390 -21.39 -0.82 -8.00
CA GLN A 390 -20.94 -1.53 -6.79
C GLN A 390 -20.03 -0.66 -5.90
N VAL A 391 -19.19 0.19 -6.50
CA VAL A 391 -18.38 1.19 -5.78
C VAL A 391 -19.29 2.19 -5.08
N GLU A 392 -20.31 2.71 -5.75
CA GLU A 392 -21.31 3.63 -5.17
C GLU A 392 -22.12 2.94 -4.06
N ALA A 393 -22.49 1.67 -4.22
CA ALA A 393 -23.22 0.89 -3.22
C ALA A 393 -22.42 0.69 -1.94
N LEU A 394 -21.14 0.28 -2.07
CA LEU A 394 -20.26 0.12 -0.92
C LEU A 394 -19.97 1.47 -0.26
N ALA A 395 -19.77 2.53 -1.05
CA ALA A 395 -19.59 3.88 -0.53
C ALA A 395 -20.79 4.35 0.31
N ALA A 396 -22.01 4.11 -0.16
CA ALA A 396 -23.24 4.45 0.57
C ALA A 396 -23.33 3.70 1.90
N LEU A 397 -23.00 2.40 1.93
CA LEU A 397 -22.98 1.60 3.16
C LEU A 397 -21.94 2.11 4.17
N ILE A 398 -20.72 2.40 3.71
CA ILE A 398 -19.65 2.93 4.56
C ILE A 398 -20.09 4.26 5.17
N ARG A 399 -20.63 5.17 4.35
CA ARG A 399 -21.12 6.49 4.78
C ARG A 399 -22.22 6.38 5.83
N GLU A 400 -23.26 5.59 5.56
CA GLU A 400 -24.36 5.36 6.50
C GLU A 400 -23.82 4.89 7.86
N THR A 401 -22.88 3.93 7.88
CA THR A 401 -22.32 3.44 9.15
C THR A 401 -21.47 4.48 9.88
N LEU A 402 -20.64 5.24 9.17
CA LEU A 402 -19.79 6.27 9.76
C LEU A 402 -20.62 7.43 10.33
N GLU A 403 -21.62 7.91 9.59
CA GLU A 403 -22.48 9.01 10.03
C GLU A 403 -23.37 8.62 11.21
N THR A 404 -23.89 7.39 11.23
CA THR A 404 -24.80 6.94 12.29
C THR A 404 -24.09 6.40 13.54
N LYS A 405 -22.92 5.77 13.39
CA LYS A 405 -22.21 5.07 14.48
C LYS A 405 -20.87 5.70 14.85
N GLY A 406 -20.39 6.67 14.07
CA GLY A 406 -19.07 7.29 14.25
C GLY A 406 -17.88 6.38 13.89
N VAL A 407 -18.13 5.17 13.37
CA VAL A 407 -17.11 4.17 13.01
C VAL A 407 -17.51 3.44 11.73
N ASP A 408 -16.53 3.09 10.92
CA ASP A 408 -16.75 2.22 9.76
C ASP A 408 -17.01 0.79 10.27
N ALA A 409 -18.28 0.40 10.25
CA ALA A 409 -18.74 -0.90 10.74
C ALA A 409 -19.09 -1.84 9.57
N THR A 410 -18.51 -1.62 8.38
CA THR A 410 -18.77 -2.45 7.19
C THR A 410 -17.95 -3.74 7.24
N LEU A 411 -18.44 -4.71 8.02
CA LEU A 411 -17.89 -6.06 8.09
C LEU A 411 -18.85 -7.05 7.46
N PHE A 412 -18.36 -7.81 6.49
CA PHE A 412 -19.13 -8.82 5.77
C PHE A 412 -18.72 -10.22 6.20
N GLY A 413 -19.70 -11.06 6.53
CA GLY A 413 -19.49 -12.47 6.86
C GLY A 413 -20.11 -12.87 8.20
N GLU A 414 -19.36 -13.65 8.96
CA GLU A 414 -19.70 -14.19 10.28
C GLU A 414 -18.86 -13.53 11.38
N TYR A 415 -19.26 -13.71 12.65
CA TYR A 415 -18.60 -13.04 13.78
C TYR A 415 -17.13 -13.47 13.98
N ASP A 416 -16.77 -14.66 13.52
CA ASP A 416 -15.43 -15.24 13.59
C ASP A 416 -14.68 -15.17 12.25
N THR A 417 -15.18 -14.43 11.25
CA THR A 417 -14.56 -14.33 9.92
C THR A 417 -13.07 -13.98 10.03
N LEU A 418 -12.22 -14.76 9.37
CA LEU A 418 -10.81 -14.44 9.20
C LEU A 418 -10.67 -13.37 8.11
N LEU A 419 -10.05 -12.23 8.45
CA LEU A 419 -9.79 -11.17 7.49
C LEU A 419 -8.41 -11.36 6.85
N MET A 420 -8.30 -11.17 5.54
CA MET A 420 -7.04 -11.10 4.81
C MET A 420 -7.09 -9.95 3.83
N ALA A 421 -6.16 -8.99 3.90
CA ALA A 421 -6.19 -7.81 3.07
C ALA A 421 -4.92 -7.63 2.23
N TRP A 422 -5.09 -7.67 0.92
CA TRP A 422 -4.03 -7.59 -0.07
C TRP A 422 -4.05 -6.21 -0.73
N SER A 423 -3.05 -5.38 -0.43
CA SER A 423 -2.92 -4.05 -1.04
C SER A 423 -2.06 -4.13 -2.30
N ASN A 424 -2.69 -4.03 -3.47
CA ASN A 424 -2.00 -4.22 -4.74
C ASN A 424 -1.49 -2.89 -5.32
N TRP A 425 -0.18 -2.66 -5.29
CA TRP A 425 0.43 -1.42 -5.82
C TRP A 425 1.04 -1.59 -7.21
N HIS A 426 0.91 -2.75 -7.84
CA HIS A 426 1.62 -3.05 -9.10
C HIS A 426 1.25 -2.08 -10.22
N LYS A 427 -0.02 -1.66 -10.30
CA LYS A 427 -0.48 -0.65 -11.27
C LYS A 427 0.27 0.68 -11.17
N GLY A 428 0.82 1.01 -10.00
CA GLY A 428 1.56 2.24 -9.75
C GLY A 428 2.99 2.24 -10.29
N ARG A 429 3.52 1.09 -10.76
CA ARG A 429 4.85 0.96 -11.39
C ARG A 429 5.97 1.67 -10.61
N LEU A 430 5.97 1.52 -9.29
CA LEU A 430 6.85 2.27 -8.39
C LEU A 430 8.36 1.99 -8.60
N PHE A 431 8.71 0.86 -9.22
CA PHE A 431 10.08 0.53 -9.62
C PHE A 431 10.56 1.29 -10.87
N GLU A 432 9.68 2.03 -11.54
CA GLU A 432 9.98 2.74 -12.78
C GLU A 432 10.16 4.25 -12.59
N ILE A 433 10.16 4.70 -11.34
CA ILE A 433 10.51 6.08 -10.98
C ILE A 433 11.88 6.41 -11.56
N ASP A 434 11.95 7.51 -12.32
CA ASP A 434 13.14 7.88 -13.06
C ASP A 434 13.81 9.13 -12.44
N PHE A 435 14.73 8.86 -11.53
CA PHE A 435 15.55 9.88 -10.85
C PHE A 435 16.96 9.96 -11.45
N SER A 436 17.14 9.53 -12.71
CA SER A 436 18.43 9.56 -13.42
C SER A 436 19.09 10.94 -13.42
N ALA A 437 18.30 12.02 -13.49
CA ALA A 437 18.79 13.40 -13.46
C ALA A 437 19.37 13.83 -12.09
N ALA A 438 19.13 13.08 -11.01
CA ALA A 438 19.79 13.28 -9.72
C ALA A 438 21.07 12.45 -9.55
N VAL A 439 21.41 11.56 -10.48
CA VAL A 439 22.56 10.64 -10.31
C VAL A 439 23.87 11.41 -10.47
N THR A 440 24.72 11.34 -9.44
CA THR A 440 26.07 11.94 -9.44
C THR A 440 27.16 10.90 -9.70
N SER A 441 26.93 9.67 -9.26
CA SER A 441 27.79 8.53 -9.53
C SER A 441 26.92 7.31 -9.76
N VAL A 442 27.21 6.58 -10.83
CA VAL A 442 26.60 5.27 -11.07
C VAL A 442 27.17 4.32 -10.02
N GLY A 443 26.30 3.74 -9.21
CA GLY A 443 26.68 2.72 -8.24
C GLY A 443 27.05 1.43 -8.97
N ALA A 444 27.72 0.50 -8.27
CA ALA A 444 28.45 -0.60 -8.88
C ALA A 444 27.75 -1.23 -10.11
N SER A 445 28.29 -0.93 -11.30
CA SER A 445 27.97 -1.62 -12.55
C SER A 445 29.09 -2.60 -12.87
N THR A 446 28.74 -3.89 -13.00
CA THR A 446 29.37 -4.83 -13.94
C THR A 446 30.90 -4.94 -13.86
N ALA A 447 31.43 -5.50 -12.78
CA ALA A 447 32.69 -6.23 -12.85
C ALA A 447 32.41 -7.69 -13.24
N GLU A 448 33.28 -8.30 -14.04
CA GLU A 448 33.17 -9.69 -14.51
C GLU A 448 32.89 -10.64 -13.33
N GLY A 449 31.74 -11.32 -13.35
CA GLY A 449 31.39 -12.40 -12.42
C GLY A 449 30.17 -12.17 -11.52
N GLU A 450 29.68 -10.93 -11.36
CA GLU A 450 28.47 -10.64 -10.57
C GLU A 450 27.26 -10.33 -11.47
N ARG A 451 26.04 -10.69 -11.02
CA ARG A 451 24.80 -10.50 -11.78
C ARG A 451 24.69 -9.08 -12.29
N ARG A 452 24.55 -8.93 -13.61
CA ARG A 452 24.31 -7.65 -14.29
C ARG A 452 23.10 -6.97 -13.67
N ARG A 453 23.24 -5.71 -13.23
CA ARG A 453 22.12 -4.88 -12.76
C ARG A 453 20.99 -4.90 -13.79
N ALA A 454 19.76 -5.15 -13.33
CA ALA A 454 18.59 -5.20 -14.19
C ALA A 454 17.92 -3.82 -14.32
N ASN A 455 17.97 -3.01 -13.26
CA ASN A 455 17.39 -1.67 -13.23
C ASN A 455 18.25 -0.66 -14.01
N PRO A 456 17.64 0.21 -14.82
CA PRO A 456 18.30 1.37 -15.41
C PRO A 456 18.86 2.34 -14.36
N VAL A 457 19.75 3.23 -14.79
CA VAL A 457 20.34 4.28 -13.93
C VAL A 457 19.27 5.19 -13.35
N GLY A 458 19.36 5.46 -12.05
CA GLY A 458 18.44 6.32 -11.32
C GLY A 458 17.05 5.72 -11.13
N ARG A 459 16.89 4.40 -11.30
CA ARG A 459 15.64 3.69 -11.00
C ARG A 459 15.80 2.76 -9.79
N PRO A 460 14.77 2.63 -8.94
CA PRO A 460 14.83 1.76 -7.78
C PRO A 460 15.09 0.30 -8.17
N SER A 461 16.00 -0.38 -7.48
CA SER A 461 16.19 -1.82 -7.58
C SER A 461 15.37 -2.59 -6.55
N TYR A 462 15.03 -1.94 -5.43
CA TYR A 462 14.27 -2.53 -4.35
C TYR A 462 13.37 -1.48 -3.66
N ILE A 463 12.19 -1.91 -3.24
CA ILE A 463 11.22 -1.11 -2.49
C ILE A 463 10.81 -1.90 -1.27
N ILE A 464 10.73 -1.21 -0.13
CA ILE A 464 10.21 -1.76 1.11
C ILE A 464 9.17 -0.80 1.70
N ALA A 465 7.99 -1.33 1.97
CA ALA A 465 6.91 -0.61 2.63
C ALA A 465 6.79 -1.07 4.07
N ASN A 466 6.93 -0.12 5.00
CA ASN A 466 6.67 -0.27 6.40
C ASN A 466 5.54 0.69 6.85
N ALA A 467 4.96 0.43 8.01
CA ALA A 467 4.03 1.36 8.62
C ALA A 467 4.05 1.29 10.15
N CYS A 468 4.02 2.45 10.79
CA CYS A 468 3.63 2.55 12.19
C CYS A 468 2.10 2.57 12.28
N VAL A 469 1.56 1.57 12.96
CA VAL A 469 0.12 1.39 13.13
C VAL A 469 -0.25 1.57 14.60
N ASN A 470 -1.04 2.60 14.90
CA ASN A 470 -1.40 2.98 16.27
C ASN A 470 -2.84 2.61 16.66
N SER A 471 -3.41 1.60 16.01
CA SER A 471 -4.69 1.00 16.38
C SER A 471 -4.71 -0.51 16.08
N PRO A 472 -5.58 -1.29 16.74
CA PRO A 472 -5.70 -2.70 16.43
C PRO A 472 -6.12 -2.91 14.96
N MET A 473 -5.27 -3.58 14.18
CA MET A 473 -5.54 -3.93 12.78
C MET A 473 -5.65 -5.45 12.60
N PRO A 474 -6.30 -5.93 11.53
CA PRO A 474 -6.25 -7.34 11.16
C PRO A 474 -4.81 -7.83 10.92
N THR A 475 -4.55 -9.07 11.30
CA THR A 475 -3.22 -9.68 11.47
C THR A 475 -2.70 -10.42 10.22
N ASN A 476 -3.33 -10.16 9.07
CA ASN A 476 -3.06 -10.81 7.79
C ASN A 476 -3.25 -9.78 6.66
N LEU A 477 -2.39 -8.78 6.68
CA LEU A 477 -2.43 -7.65 5.77
C LEU A 477 -1.01 -7.28 5.33
N GLY A 478 -0.87 -6.92 4.06
CA GLY A 478 0.39 -6.43 3.54
C GLY A 478 0.26 -5.85 2.13
N PRO A 479 1.17 -4.93 1.76
CA PRO A 479 1.29 -4.46 0.41
C PRO A 479 2.11 -5.43 -0.45
N MET A 480 1.63 -5.64 -1.67
CA MET A 480 2.45 -6.12 -2.77
C MET A 480 2.89 -4.87 -3.56
N MET A 481 4.20 -4.65 -3.67
CA MET A 481 4.78 -3.42 -4.21
C MET A 481 4.85 -3.44 -5.74
N GLY A 482 4.87 -4.63 -6.34
CA GLY A 482 4.93 -4.85 -7.78
C GLY A 482 6.20 -5.56 -8.21
N LYS A 483 6.57 -5.37 -9.48
CA LYS A 483 7.70 -6.01 -10.13
C LYS A 483 8.90 -5.09 -10.19
N ASP A 484 10.08 -5.59 -9.79
CA ASP A 484 11.35 -4.93 -10.09
C ASP A 484 11.71 -5.06 -11.58
N ALA A 485 12.84 -4.46 -11.98
CA ALA A 485 13.31 -4.48 -13.37
C ALA A 485 13.71 -5.88 -13.88
N ALA A 486 13.98 -6.84 -12.99
CA ALA A 486 14.22 -8.25 -13.33
C ALA A 486 12.92 -9.07 -13.37
N GLY A 487 11.78 -8.45 -13.05
CA GLY A 487 10.47 -9.10 -13.03
C GLY A 487 10.14 -9.81 -11.71
N ASN A 488 10.92 -9.64 -10.64
CA ASN A 488 10.61 -10.25 -9.34
C ASN A 488 9.51 -9.46 -8.63
N TRP A 489 8.57 -10.19 -8.06
CA TRP A 489 7.48 -9.65 -7.25
C TRP A 489 7.92 -9.48 -5.80
N TRP A 490 7.73 -8.27 -5.28
CA TRP A 490 8.07 -7.93 -3.90
C TRP A 490 6.82 -7.74 -3.06
N LEU A 491 6.82 -8.35 -1.88
CA LEU A 491 5.75 -8.24 -0.90
C LEU A 491 6.34 -7.96 0.49
N THR A 492 5.63 -7.17 1.28
CA THR A 492 5.79 -7.19 2.73
C THR A 492 4.48 -7.69 3.32
N TRP A 493 4.58 -8.60 4.28
CA TRP A 493 3.39 -9.23 4.84
C TRP A 493 3.54 -9.39 6.34
N LYS A 494 2.46 -9.16 7.08
CA LYS A 494 2.42 -9.28 8.54
C LYS A 494 1.65 -10.53 8.94
N LEU A 495 2.25 -11.34 9.80
CA LEU A 495 1.63 -12.53 10.41
C LEU A 495 2.06 -12.65 11.87
N PRO A 496 1.33 -13.42 12.69
CA PRO A 496 1.84 -13.88 13.98
C PRO A 496 3.20 -14.58 13.83
N HIS A 497 4.13 -14.30 14.74
CA HIS A 497 5.50 -14.81 14.68
C HIS A 497 5.57 -16.33 14.48
N TRP A 498 4.71 -17.07 15.18
CA TRP A 498 4.67 -18.54 15.13
C TRP A 498 4.28 -19.11 13.76
N ALA A 499 3.63 -18.34 12.89
CA ALA A 499 3.19 -18.81 11.58
C ALA A 499 4.31 -18.80 10.54
N TRP A 500 5.38 -18.02 10.76
CA TRP A 500 6.39 -17.79 9.74
C TRP A 500 7.22 -19.01 9.39
N SER A 501 7.51 -19.91 10.34
CA SER A 501 8.26 -21.14 10.06
C SER A 501 7.53 -22.03 9.05
N ALA A 502 6.21 -22.17 9.19
CA ALA A 502 5.36 -22.91 8.25
C ALA A 502 5.22 -22.19 6.89
N VAL A 503 5.30 -20.86 6.87
CA VAL A 503 5.38 -20.11 5.60
C VAL A 503 6.71 -20.36 4.90
N GLU A 504 7.84 -20.30 5.63
CA GLU A 504 9.18 -20.51 5.09
C GLU A 504 9.32 -21.89 4.47
N GLU A 505 8.89 -22.94 5.18
CA GLU A 505 8.89 -24.31 4.66
C GLU A 505 8.12 -24.43 3.33
N GLN A 506 6.92 -23.85 3.26
CA GLN A 506 6.09 -23.87 2.05
C GLN A 506 6.70 -23.05 0.90
N VAL A 507 7.24 -21.86 1.18
CA VAL A 507 7.76 -20.96 0.16
C VAL A 507 9.10 -21.48 -0.36
N HIS A 508 9.97 -21.96 0.51
CA HIS A 508 11.32 -22.41 0.15
C HIS A 508 11.28 -23.78 -0.54
N GLY A 509 10.44 -24.71 -0.08
CA GLY A 509 10.31 -26.07 -0.64
C GLY A 509 9.76 -26.11 -2.07
N VAL A 510 9.03 -25.07 -2.50
CA VAL A 510 8.58 -24.95 -3.89
C VAL A 510 9.75 -24.62 -4.85
N GLY A 511 10.80 -23.96 -4.35
CA GLY A 511 12.01 -23.71 -5.13
C GLY A 511 12.88 -24.97 -5.32
N GLU A 512 12.90 -25.86 -4.32
CA GLU A 512 13.73 -27.07 -4.32
C GLU A 512 13.13 -28.19 -5.18
N SER A 513 11.80 -28.32 -5.21
CA SER A 513 11.08 -29.32 -6.03
C SER A 513 11.12 -29.08 -7.54
N LYS A 514 11.62 -27.94 -8.02
CA LYS A 514 11.85 -27.66 -9.45
C LYS A 514 13.32 -27.83 -9.89
N LEU A 515 14.24 -28.05 -8.95
CA LEU A 515 15.67 -28.27 -9.20
C LEU A 515 16.08 -29.74 -9.08
N ALA A 516 15.18 -30.60 -8.60
CA ALA A 516 15.24 -32.06 -8.68
C ALA A 516 14.34 -32.55 -9.83
#